data_AF-A0A8B8ZKJ4-F1
#
_entry.id   AF-A0A8B8ZKJ4-F1
#
_cell.length_a   1.000
_cell.length_b   1.000
_cell.length_c   1.000
_cell.angle_alpha   90.00
_cell.angle_beta   90.00
_cell.angle_gamma   90.00
#
_symmetry.space_group_name_H-M   'P 1'
#
loop_
_entity.id
_entity.type
_entity.pdbx_description
1 polymer ?
#
loop_
_entity_poly.entity_id
_entity_poly.type
_entity_poly.pdbx_seq_one_letter_code
_entity_poly.pdbx_strand_id
1 'polypeptide(L)'
;MTIMLFGAVGTLISFIIISLGAIGIIKKMDIGVLEIGDYLAVGAIFSATDSVCTLQVLSQDETPLLYSLVFGEGVVNDATSIVLFNAIQNFDLGNIDAVTVLKFVANFFSLFFTSTFLGAFAGLFSAYIIKKLYFGRHSTDREVAIMILMAYLSYMLAEVSVFF
;
A
#
# COMPACT_ATOMS: atom_id res chain seq x y z
N MET A 1 -5.72 -14.28 7.63
CA MET A 1 -4.50 -14.76 6.93
C MET A 1 -4.64 -14.61 5.42
N THR A 2 -5.74 -15.06 4.84
CA THR A 2 -5.99 -15.04 3.38
C THR A 2 -5.90 -13.65 2.75
N ILE A 3 -6.43 -12.61 3.42
CA ILE A 3 -6.34 -11.22 2.96
C ILE A 3 -4.88 -10.76 2.80
N MET A 4 -4.04 -10.96 3.83
CA MET A 4 -2.62 -10.61 3.76
C MET A 4 -1.87 -11.41 2.70
N LEU A 5 -2.22 -12.68 2.51
CA LEU A 5 -1.61 -13.52 1.49
C LEU A 5 -1.93 -12.98 0.09
N PHE A 6 -3.20 -12.69 -0.21
CA PHE A 6 -3.58 -12.17 -1.51
C PHE A 6 -3.11 -10.73 -1.72
N GLY A 7 -3.35 -9.84 -0.76
CA GLY A 7 -3.05 -8.41 -0.90
C GLY A 7 -1.57 -8.04 -0.76
N ALA A 8 -0.73 -8.85 -0.11
CA ALA A 8 0.71 -8.58 -0.05
C ALA A 8 1.50 -9.49 -0.99
N VAL A 9 1.35 -10.82 -0.86
CA VAL A 9 2.11 -11.78 -1.68
C VAL A 9 1.60 -11.79 -3.12
N GLY A 10 0.28 -11.71 -3.33
CA GLY A 10 -0.30 -11.59 -4.67
C GLY A 10 0.19 -10.34 -5.39
N THR A 11 0.22 -9.18 -4.72
CA THR A 11 0.77 -7.93 -5.27
C THR A 11 2.24 -8.05 -5.64
N LEU A 12 3.08 -8.66 -4.81
CA LEU A 12 4.49 -8.91 -5.13
C LEU A 12 4.66 -9.82 -6.37
N ILE A 13 3.82 -10.85 -6.50
CA ILE A 13 3.82 -11.72 -7.68
C ILE A 13 3.40 -10.93 -8.93
N SER A 14 2.30 -10.17 -8.84
CA SER A 14 1.82 -9.30 -9.94
C SER A 14 2.88 -8.29 -10.36
N PHE A 15 3.52 -7.63 -9.40
CA PHE A 15 4.63 -6.71 -9.64
C PHE A 15 5.76 -7.34 -10.46
N ILE A 16 6.22 -8.54 -10.08
CA ILE A 16 7.30 -9.25 -10.79
C ILE A 16 6.87 -9.56 -12.22
N ILE A 17 5.67 -10.11 -12.40
CA ILE A 17 5.15 -10.52 -13.71
C ILE A 17 5.00 -9.29 -14.62
N ILE A 18 4.38 -8.21 -14.14
CA ILE A 18 4.13 -7.01 -14.91
C ILE A 18 5.44 -6.30 -15.23
N SER A 19 6.37 -6.19 -14.28
CA SER A 19 7.69 -5.57 -14.53
C SER A 19 8.48 -6.31 -15.61
N LEU A 20 8.55 -7.64 -15.53
CA LEU A 20 9.23 -8.46 -16.55
C LEU A 20 8.54 -8.37 -17.91
N GLY A 21 7.19 -8.37 -17.91
CA GLY A 21 6.39 -8.17 -19.12
C GLY A 21 6.63 -6.80 -19.76
N ALA A 22 6.69 -5.74 -18.95
CA ALA A 22 6.96 -4.38 -19.38
C ALA A 22 8.36 -4.28 -20.01
N ILE A 23 9.39 -4.87 -19.38
CA ILE A 23 10.74 -4.95 -19.96
C ILE A 23 10.71 -5.65 -21.32
N GLY A 24 9.99 -6.77 -21.46
CA GLY A 24 9.94 -7.53 -22.70
C GLY A 24 9.18 -6.83 -23.83
N ILE A 25 8.02 -6.25 -23.53
CA ILE A 25 7.13 -5.63 -24.52
C ILE A 25 7.64 -4.24 -24.91
N ILE A 26 7.92 -3.37 -23.93
CA ILE A 26 8.25 -1.97 -24.20
C ILE A 26 9.61 -1.85 -24.90
N LYS A 27 10.61 -2.68 -24.52
CA LYS A 27 11.88 -2.74 -25.26
C LYS A 27 11.69 -3.18 -26.71
N LYS A 28 10.72 -4.07 -26.98
CA LYS A 28 10.43 -4.55 -28.34
C LYS A 28 9.71 -3.49 -29.18
N MET A 29 8.98 -2.58 -28.55
CA MET A 29 8.26 -1.50 -29.21
C MET A 29 9.11 -0.25 -29.46
N ASP A 30 10.38 -0.23 -29.01
CA ASP A 30 11.32 0.90 -29.16
C ASP A 30 10.76 2.23 -28.61
N ILE A 31 9.93 2.16 -27.57
CA ILE A 31 9.32 3.34 -26.93
C ILE A 31 10.35 3.94 -25.96
N GLY A 32 11.32 4.66 -26.52
CA GLY A 32 12.29 5.46 -25.77
C GLY A 32 13.30 4.66 -24.93
N VAL A 33 14.23 5.40 -24.33
CA VAL A 33 15.24 4.84 -23.42
C VAL A 33 14.69 4.91 -22.00
N LEU A 34 13.99 3.86 -21.57
CA LEU A 34 13.54 3.71 -20.19
C LEU A 34 14.61 2.99 -19.37
N GLU A 35 14.81 3.46 -18.14
CA GLU A 35 15.70 2.81 -17.18
C GLU A 35 15.01 1.62 -16.51
N ILE A 36 15.80 0.79 -15.82
CA ILE A 36 15.27 -0.37 -15.10
C ILE A 36 14.25 0.06 -14.03
N GLY A 37 14.47 1.22 -13.41
CA GLY A 37 13.55 1.80 -12.42
C GLY A 37 12.19 2.11 -12.99
N ASP A 38 12.12 2.60 -14.22
CA ASP A 38 10.85 2.92 -14.87
C ASP A 38 10.00 1.67 -15.10
N TYR A 39 10.61 0.56 -15.52
CA TYR A 39 9.90 -0.70 -15.69
C TYR A 39 9.39 -1.28 -14.37
N LEU A 40 10.19 -1.18 -13.31
CA LEU A 40 9.77 -1.58 -11.96
C LEU A 40 8.66 -0.67 -11.45
N ALA A 41 8.77 0.64 -11.64
CA ALA A 41 7.75 1.61 -11.24
C ALA A 41 6.41 1.32 -11.94
N VAL A 42 6.43 1.00 -13.24
CA VAL A 42 5.25 0.52 -13.98
C VAL A 42 4.70 -0.73 -13.33
N GLY A 43 5.53 -1.73 -13.01
CA GLY A 43 5.09 -2.93 -12.31
C GLY A 43 4.39 -2.65 -10.99
N ALA A 44 4.91 -1.71 -10.20
CA ALA A 44 4.36 -1.36 -8.88
C ALA A 44 3.04 -0.58 -8.99
N ILE A 45 2.91 0.30 -9.98
CA ILE A 45 1.67 1.05 -10.23
C ILE A 45 0.56 0.10 -10.71
N PHE A 46 0.88 -0.80 -11.64
CA PHE A 46 -0.11 -1.70 -12.24
C PHE A 46 -0.38 -2.96 -11.40
N SER A 47 0.36 -3.22 -10.31
CA SER A 47 0.05 -4.32 -9.38
C SER A 47 -1.12 -4.01 -8.46
N ALA A 48 -1.42 -2.73 -8.22
CA ALA A 48 -2.62 -2.31 -7.50
C ALA A 48 -3.88 -2.58 -8.33
N THR A 49 -4.89 -3.19 -7.71
CA THR A 49 -6.15 -3.56 -8.36
C THR A 49 -7.32 -2.83 -7.72
N ASP A 50 -8.13 -2.16 -8.53
CA ASP A 50 -9.35 -1.49 -8.07
C ASP A 50 -10.45 -2.52 -7.78
N SER A 51 -10.80 -2.66 -6.50
CA SER A 51 -11.86 -3.55 -6.01
C SER A 51 -13.24 -2.87 -5.94
N VAL A 52 -13.33 -1.54 -6.13
CA VAL A 52 -14.56 -0.75 -5.91
C VAL A 52 -15.68 -1.21 -6.84
N CYS A 53 -15.39 -1.40 -8.14
CA CYS A 53 -16.38 -1.87 -9.09
C CYS A 53 -16.94 -3.25 -8.70
N THR A 54 -16.08 -4.17 -8.22
CA THR A 54 -16.50 -5.51 -7.78
C THR A 54 -17.34 -5.45 -6.51
N LEU A 55 -16.98 -4.58 -5.56
CA LEU A 55 -17.71 -4.39 -4.31
C LEU A 55 -19.10 -3.76 -4.51
N GLN A 56 -19.32 -3.00 -5.60
CA GLN A 56 -20.65 -2.46 -5.92
C GLN A 56 -21.65 -3.53 -6.37
N VAL A 57 -21.16 -4.64 -6.92
CA VAL A 57 -22.00 -5.75 -7.41
C VAL A 57 -22.15 -6.84 -6.33
N LEU A 58 -21.15 -6.98 -5.45
CA LEU A 58 -21.21 -7.93 -4.34
C LEU A 58 -22.12 -7.42 -3.21
N SER A 59 -23.13 -8.20 -2.88
CA SER A 59 -23.94 -7.96 -1.68
C SER A 59 -23.24 -8.51 -0.44
N GLN A 60 -23.06 -7.63 0.56
CA GLN A 60 -22.52 -8.00 1.86
C GLN A 60 -23.45 -8.96 2.63
N ASP A 61 -24.76 -8.89 2.39
CA ASP A 61 -25.75 -9.74 3.08
C ASP A 61 -25.76 -11.17 2.49
N GLU A 62 -25.56 -11.30 1.18
CA GLU A 62 -25.57 -12.60 0.49
C GLU A 62 -24.21 -13.31 0.60
N THR A 63 -23.10 -12.57 0.49
CA THR A 63 -21.74 -13.14 0.47
C THR A 63 -20.75 -12.37 1.36
N PRO A 64 -20.99 -12.30 2.69
CA PRO A 64 -20.23 -11.45 3.61
C PRO A 64 -18.73 -11.76 3.64
N LEU A 65 -18.37 -13.05 3.50
CA LEU A 65 -16.98 -13.49 3.49
C LEU A 65 -16.24 -12.99 2.23
N LEU A 66 -16.87 -13.11 1.07
CA LEU A 66 -16.28 -12.69 -0.20
C LEU A 66 -16.14 -11.17 -0.26
N TYR A 67 -17.17 -10.45 0.18
CA TYR A 67 -17.14 -8.99 0.31
C TYR A 67 -15.95 -8.54 1.18
N SER A 68 -15.83 -9.11 2.38
CA SER A 68 -14.74 -8.75 3.31
C SER A 68 -13.36 -9.09 2.77
N LEU A 69 -13.25 -10.18 2.02
CA LEU A 69 -11.98 -10.62 1.45
C LEU A 69 -11.54 -9.73 0.29
N VAL A 70 -12.44 -9.38 -0.64
CA VAL A 70 -12.17 -8.47 -1.77
C VAL A 70 -11.86 -7.06 -1.27
N PHE A 71 -12.62 -6.55 -0.31
CA PHE A 71 -12.34 -5.25 0.30
C PHE A 71 -10.99 -5.23 1.00
N GLY A 72 -10.72 -6.22 1.85
CA GLY A 72 -9.47 -6.29 2.59
C GLY A 72 -8.26 -6.48 1.68
N GLU A 73 -8.38 -7.31 0.64
CA GLU A 73 -7.31 -7.55 -0.33
C GLU A 73 -6.97 -6.26 -1.09
N GLY A 74 -7.97 -5.52 -1.59
CA GLY A 74 -7.75 -4.24 -2.27
C GLY A 74 -7.04 -3.21 -1.39
N VAL A 75 -7.44 -3.05 -0.13
CA VAL A 75 -6.79 -2.12 0.81
C VAL A 75 -5.33 -2.49 1.07
N VAL A 76 -5.03 -3.79 1.26
CA VAL A 76 -3.65 -4.24 1.50
C VAL A 76 -2.80 -4.15 0.22
N ASN A 77 -3.40 -4.43 -0.94
CA ASN A 77 -2.74 -4.31 -2.24
C ASN A 77 -2.30 -2.87 -2.53
N ASP A 78 -3.19 -1.89 -2.33
CA ASP A 78 -2.88 -0.48 -2.52
C ASP A 78 -1.72 -0.03 -1.64
N ALA A 79 -1.75 -0.38 -0.35
CA ALA A 79 -0.68 -0.07 0.58
C ALA A 79 0.66 -0.73 0.18
N THR A 80 0.61 -2.00 -0.23
CA THR A 80 1.81 -2.75 -0.65
C THR A 80 2.43 -2.15 -1.90
N SER A 81 1.62 -1.77 -2.89
CA SER A 81 2.06 -1.15 -4.15
C SER A 81 2.71 0.22 -3.91
N ILE A 82 2.18 1.04 -3.00
CA ILE A 82 2.78 2.32 -2.59
C ILE A 82 4.15 2.12 -1.92
N VAL A 83 4.26 1.15 -1.00
CA VAL A 83 5.54 0.83 -0.34
C VAL A 83 6.57 0.34 -1.35
N LEU A 84 6.14 -0.47 -2.31
CA LEU A 84 7.01 -0.99 -3.37
C LEU A 84 7.50 0.12 -4.30
N PHE A 85 6.62 1.03 -4.70
CA PHE A 85 6.97 2.20 -5.49
C PHE A 85 7.98 3.10 -4.76
N ASN A 86 7.76 3.38 -3.48
CA ASN A 86 8.71 4.13 -2.65
C ASN A 86 10.05 3.43 -2.49
N ALA A 87 10.06 2.10 -2.34
CA ALA A 87 11.29 1.33 -2.28
C ALA A 87 12.09 1.42 -3.59
N ILE A 88 11.42 1.50 -4.75
CA ILE A 88 12.05 1.66 -6.06
C ILE A 88 12.64 3.05 -6.23
N GLN A 89 11.93 4.10 -5.82
CA GLN A 89 12.45 5.49 -5.92
C GLN A 89 13.70 5.70 -5.07
N ASN A 90 13.80 5.02 -3.94
CA ASN A 90 14.97 5.06 -3.04
C ASN A 90 16.10 4.11 -3.48
N PHE A 91 15.95 3.40 -4.60
CA PHE A 91 16.89 2.40 -5.05
C PHE A 91 17.87 2.97 -6.09
N ASP A 92 19.18 2.86 -5.82
CA ASP A 92 20.22 3.23 -6.78
C ASP A 92 20.39 2.13 -7.84
N LEU A 93 19.95 2.43 -9.06
CA LEU A 93 19.94 1.51 -10.19
C LEU A 93 21.22 1.55 -11.04
N GLY A 94 22.20 2.38 -10.65
CA GLY A 94 23.45 2.54 -11.39
C GLY A 94 24.34 1.29 -11.39
N ASN A 95 24.24 0.43 -10.36
CA ASN A 95 24.97 -0.84 -10.26
C ASN A 95 24.09 -1.94 -9.65
N ILE A 96 23.50 -2.77 -10.52
CA ILE A 96 22.71 -3.93 -10.11
C ILE A 96 23.66 -5.07 -9.75
N ASP A 97 23.95 -5.18 -8.45
CA ASP A 97 24.63 -6.33 -7.84
C ASP A 97 23.65 -7.11 -6.95
N ALA A 98 23.97 -8.35 -6.62
CA ALA A 98 23.19 -9.19 -5.72
C ALA A 98 23.00 -8.53 -4.34
N VAL A 99 24.02 -7.79 -3.87
CA VAL A 99 23.96 -6.99 -2.65
C VAL A 99 22.93 -5.86 -2.76
N THR A 100 22.88 -5.19 -3.92
CA THR A 100 21.92 -4.11 -4.17
C THR A 100 20.49 -4.67 -4.17
N VAL A 101 20.23 -5.79 -4.85
CA VAL A 101 18.91 -6.45 -4.83
C VAL A 101 18.51 -6.87 -3.40
N LEU A 102 19.43 -7.40 -2.60
CA LEU A 102 19.15 -7.74 -1.21
C LEU A 102 18.80 -6.48 -0.37
N LYS A 103 19.50 -5.37 -0.59
CA LYS A 103 19.18 -4.08 0.05
C LYS A 103 17.79 -3.58 -0.35
N PHE A 104 17.39 -3.72 -1.61
CA PHE A 104 16.03 -3.38 -2.06
C PHE A 104 14.98 -4.17 -1.29
N VAL A 105 15.13 -5.49 -1.25
CA VAL A 105 14.19 -6.38 -0.55
C VAL A 105 14.15 -6.06 0.95
N ALA A 106 15.31 -5.82 1.57
CA ALA A 106 15.38 -5.41 2.96
C ALA A 106 14.71 -4.06 3.22
N ASN A 107 14.89 -3.08 2.32
CA ASN A 107 14.25 -1.77 2.41
C ASN A 107 12.73 -1.89 2.30
N PHE A 108 12.24 -2.69 1.34
CA PHE A 108 10.81 -2.97 1.19
C PHE A 108 10.21 -3.53 2.48
N PHE A 109 10.80 -4.59 3.06
CA PHE A 109 10.29 -5.16 4.30
C PHE A 109 10.40 -4.18 5.47
N SER A 110 11.48 -3.41 5.56
CA SER A 110 11.63 -2.37 6.57
C SER A 110 10.50 -1.35 6.49
N LEU A 111 10.28 -0.74 5.33
CA LEU A 111 9.21 0.22 5.08
C LEU A 111 7.82 -0.38 5.33
N PHE A 112 7.59 -1.62 4.91
CA PHE A 112 6.32 -2.32 5.12
C PHE A 112 6.01 -2.51 6.61
N PHE A 113 6.98 -3.01 7.39
CA PHE A 113 6.78 -3.25 8.82
C PHE A 113 6.73 -1.96 9.63
N THR A 114 7.58 -0.97 9.35
CA THR A 114 7.56 0.32 10.07
C THR A 114 6.26 1.08 9.80
N SER A 115 5.79 1.12 8.55
CA SER A 115 4.52 1.76 8.18
C SER A 115 3.34 1.06 8.83
N THR A 116 3.33 -0.29 8.84
CA THR A 116 2.27 -1.07 9.51
C THR A 116 2.24 -0.80 11.01
N PHE A 117 3.41 -0.79 11.67
CA PHE A 117 3.53 -0.52 13.09
C PHE A 117 3.07 0.90 13.45
N LEU A 118 3.52 1.90 12.70
CA LEU A 118 3.14 3.29 12.92
C LEU A 118 1.64 3.50 12.71
N GLY A 119 1.06 2.90 11.67
CA GLY A 119 -0.38 2.94 11.42
C GLY A 119 -1.19 2.29 12.55
N ALA A 120 -0.76 1.13 13.04
CA ALA A 120 -1.41 0.46 14.17
C ALA A 120 -1.32 1.30 15.46
N PHE A 121 -0.15 1.88 15.74
CA PHE A 121 0.05 2.76 16.89
C PHE A 121 -0.83 4.01 16.82
N ALA A 122 -0.81 4.72 15.68
CA ALA A 122 -1.61 5.92 15.46
C ALA A 122 -3.12 5.64 15.51
N GLY A 123 -3.55 4.50 14.96
CA GLY A 123 -4.95 4.05 15.03
C GLY A 123 -5.42 3.78 16.46
N LEU A 124 -4.62 3.04 17.25
CA LEU A 124 -4.90 2.80 18.67
C LEU A 124 -4.90 4.10 19.49
N PHE A 125 -3.96 5.00 19.19
CA PHE A 125 -3.88 6.31 19.83
C PHE A 125 -5.10 7.18 19.52
N SER A 126 -5.55 7.19 18.25
CA SER A 126 -6.79 7.85 17.82
C SER A 126 -8.01 7.29 18.53
N ALA A 127 -8.14 5.95 18.60
CA ALA A 127 -9.23 5.30 19.32
C ALA A 127 -9.26 5.68 20.81
N TYR A 128 -8.09 5.79 21.45
CA TYR A 128 -7.97 6.24 22.84
C TYR A 128 -8.42 7.69 23.01
N ILE A 129 -8.00 8.60 22.12
CA ILE A 129 -8.40 10.01 22.14
C ILE A 129 -9.92 10.13 22.00
N ILE A 130 -10.50 9.47 20.99
CA ILE A 130 -11.94 9.51 20.75
C ILE A 130 -12.69 9.01 21.97
N LYS A 131 -12.30 7.85 22.52
CA LYS A 131 -12.93 7.29 23.73
C LYS A 131 -12.88 8.24 24.93
N LYS A 132 -11.77 8.98 25.11
CA LYS A 132 -11.61 9.94 26.21
C LYS A 132 -12.39 11.23 25.99
N LEU A 133 -12.48 11.72 24.76
CA LEU A 133 -13.25 12.91 24.41
C LEU A 133 -14.77 12.64 24.36
N TYR A 134 -15.19 11.38 24.18
CA TYR A 134 -16.58 10.94 24.19
C TYR A 134 -17.26 11.02 25.58
N PHE A 135 -16.53 11.34 26.65
CA PHE A 135 -17.05 11.37 28.02
C PHE A 135 -18.14 12.42 28.28
N GLY A 136 -18.45 13.29 27.32
CA GLY A 136 -19.61 14.17 27.36
C GLY A 136 -20.24 14.28 25.98
N ARG A 137 -21.39 13.63 25.77
CA ARG A 137 -22.21 13.64 24.54
C ARG A 137 -22.16 15.00 23.84
N HIS A 138 -21.33 15.12 22.82
CA HIS A 138 -21.24 16.31 22.00
C HIS A 138 -21.25 15.92 20.52
N SER A 139 -22.04 16.67 19.76
CA SER A 139 -22.38 16.57 18.34
C SER A 139 -21.52 15.65 17.46
N THR A 140 -22.19 14.79 16.69
CA THR A 140 -21.64 13.85 15.69
C THR A 140 -20.63 14.51 14.73
N ASP A 141 -20.84 15.78 14.38
CA ASP A 141 -19.93 16.52 13.49
C ASP A 141 -18.49 16.61 14.03
N ARG A 142 -18.34 16.76 15.35
CA ARG A 142 -17.01 16.84 16.00
C ARG A 142 -16.30 15.50 15.98
N GLU A 143 -17.04 14.41 16.14
CA GLU A 143 -16.49 13.05 16.10
C GLU A 143 -15.95 12.74 14.70
N VAL A 144 -16.74 13.05 13.66
CA VAL A 144 -16.31 12.89 12.27
C VAL A 144 -15.10 13.76 11.97
N ALA A 145 -15.09 15.03 12.39
CA ALA A 145 -13.96 15.92 12.20
C ALA A 145 -12.68 15.38 12.87
N ILE A 146 -12.76 14.89 14.12
CA ILE A 146 -11.62 14.30 14.83
C ILE A 146 -11.14 13.02 14.15
N MET A 147 -12.04 12.15 13.69
CA MET A 147 -11.67 10.94 12.95
C MET A 147 -10.87 11.27 11.69
N ILE A 148 -11.33 12.25 10.89
CA ILE A 148 -10.64 12.68 9.67
C ILE A 148 -9.28 13.32 10.01
N LEU A 149 -9.24 14.23 11.00
CA LEU A 149 -8.01 14.90 11.42
C LEU A 149 -6.95 13.91 11.92
N MET A 150 -7.35 12.92 12.72
CA MET A 150 -6.42 11.92 13.24
C MET A 150 -5.92 10.97 12.14
N ALA A 151 -6.77 10.60 11.18
CA ALA A 151 -6.34 9.82 10.01
C ALA A 151 -5.31 10.59 9.18
N TYR A 152 -5.56 11.87 8.90
CA TYR A 152 -4.61 12.71 8.16
C TYR A 152 -3.31 12.96 8.93
N LEU A 153 -3.39 13.16 10.25
CA LEU A 153 -2.19 13.29 11.10
C LEU A 153 -1.33 12.03 11.04
N SER A 154 -1.95 10.84 11.05
CA SER A 154 -1.22 9.57 10.92
C SER A 154 -0.48 9.49 9.58
N TYR A 155 -1.09 9.93 8.49
CA TYR A 155 -0.45 9.99 7.18
C TYR A 155 0.75 10.94 7.17
N MET A 156 0.57 12.18 7.66
CA MET A 156 1.66 13.16 7.70
C MET A 156 2.83 12.73 8.58
N LEU A 157 2.57 12.06 9.71
CA LEU A 157 3.62 11.50 10.56
C LEU A 157 4.39 10.39 9.86
N ALA A 158 3.71 9.53 9.09
CA ALA A 158 4.37 8.48 8.30
C ALA A 158 5.25 9.09 7.20
N GLU A 159 4.74 10.09 6.48
CA GLU A 159 5.48 10.79 5.43
C GLU A 159 6.80 11.38 5.96
N VAL A 160 6.75 12.07 7.11
CA VAL A 160 7.91 12.74 7.71
C VAL A 160 8.89 11.77 8.38
N SER A 161 8.41 10.63 8.90
CA SER A 161 9.24 9.74 9.73
C SER A 161 9.76 8.50 9.01
N VAL A 162 9.11 8.12 7.90
CA VAL A 162 9.38 6.85 7.20
C VAL A 162 9.83 7.07 5.76
N PHE A 163 9.28 8.09 5.07
CA PHE A 163 9.53 8.33 3.65
C PHE A 163 10.52 9.47 3.37
N PHE A 164 10.89 10.26 4.38
CA PHE A 164 11.96 11.26 4.37
C PHE A 164 13.17 10.79 5.20
#